data_AF-A0A3E3E5A8-F1
#
_entry.id   AF-A0A3E3E5A8-F1
#
_cell.length_a   1.000
_cell.length_b   1.000
_cell.length_c   1.000
_cell.angle_alpha   90.00
_cell.angle_beta   90.00
_cell.angle_gamma   90.00
#
_symmetry.space_group_name_H-M   'P 1'
#
loop_
_entity.id
_entity.type
_entity.pdbx_description
1 polymer ?
#
loop_
_entity_poly.entity_id
_entity_poly.type
_entity_poly.pdbx_seq_one_letter_code
_entity_poly.pdbx_strand_id
1 'polypeptide(L)'
;MSKSIPSSGAGAIRVMLKNKKDLHFEQQSKKANEERTSYLYDIFYENVTGTLNMSVVDGDIRIAALNLSMGKVITLENDQNLKKFCRYILEQDGQC
;
A
#
# COMPACT_ATOMS: atom_id res chain seq x y z
N MET A 1 4.20 -0.95 21.56
CA MET A 1 4.94 -1.79 20.62
C MET A 1 4.03 -2.12 19.46
N SER A 2 4.46 -1.75 18.25
CA SER A 2 3.94 -2.24 16.98
C SER A 2 3.97 -3.77 16.93
N LYS A 3 2.99 -4.37 16.24
CA LYS A 3 3.00 -5.81 16.00
C LYS A 3 3.79 -6.10 14.74
N SER A 4 4.81 -6.94 14.83
CA SER A 4 5.57 -7.41 13.67
C SER A 4 4.66 -8.21 12.74
N ILE A 5 4.97 -8.17 11.43
CA ILE A 5 4.26 -8.94 10.43
C ILE A 5 4.79 -10.39 10.47
N PRO A 6 3.91 -11.41 10.47
CA PRO A 6 4.34 -12.80 10.38
C PRO A 6 5.19 -13.04 9.13
N SER A 7 6.16 -13.95 9.19
CA SER A 7 7.02 -14.30 8.04
C SER A 7 6.25 -14.73 6.79
N SER A 8 5.01 -15.23 6.96
CA SER A 8 4.10 -15.62 5.87
C SER A 8 3.38 -14.44 5.19
N GLY A 9 3.56 -13.21 5.70
CA GLY A 9 2.83 -12.00 5.28
C GLY A 9 1.32 -12.06 5.54
N ALA A 10 0.83 -13.06 6.30
CA ALA A 10 -0.58 -13.23 6.56
C ALA A 10 -1.13 -12.06 7.40
N GLY A 11 -2.18 -11.42 6.90
CA GLY A 11 -2.80 -10.28 7.58
C GLY A 11 -1.93 -9.02 7.64
N ALA A 12 -0.85 -8.93 6.84
CA ALA A 12 0.08 -7.80 6.83
C ALA A 12 -0.65 -6.45 6.74
N ILE A 13 -1.59 -6.32 5.80
CA ILE A 13 -2.36 -5.08 5.62
C ILE A 13 -3.19 -4.72 6.86
N ARG A 14 -3.83 -5.70 7.48
CA ARG A 14 -4.61 -5.48 8.71
C ARG A 14 -3.71 -5.07 9.88
N VAL A 15 -2.50 -5.59 9.96
CA VAL A 15 -1.51 -5.22 10.98
C VAL A 15 -1.03 -3.77 10.76
N MET A 16 -0.64 -3.42 9.54
CA MET A 16 -0.20 -2.06 9.19
C MET A 16 -1.32 -1.03 9.43
N LEU A 17 -2.56 -1.32 8.99
CA LEU A 17 -3.71 -0.44 9.21
C LEU A 17 -4.09 -0.25 10.69
N LYS A 18 -3.78 -1.21 11.56
CA LYS A 18 -3.99 -1.09 13.01
C LYS A 18 -2.88 -0.31 13.71
N ASN A 19 -1.69 -0.26 13.13
CA ASN A 19 -0.50 0.37 13.71
C ASN A 19 0.06 1.46 12.77
N LYS A 20 -0.82 2.33 12.28
CA LYS A 20 -0.52 3.37 11.28
C LYS A 20 0.65 4.29 11.64
N LYS A 21 0.87 4.52 12.93
CA LYS A 21 1.95 5.37 13.44
C LYS A 21 3.36 4.82 13.15
N ASP A 22 3.46 3.50 12.96
CA ASP A 22 4.71 2.77 12.71
C ASP A 22 4.85 2.42 11.22
N LEU A 23 3.90 2.87 10.39
CA LEU A 23 3.92 2.73 8.93
C LEU A 23 4.49 3.99 8.31
N HIS A 24 5.57 3.82 7.55
CA HIS A 24 6.18 4.87 6.76
C HIS A 24 6.08 4.52 5.28
N PHE A 25 5.97 5.53 4.43
CA PHE A 25 5.95 5.36 3.00
C PHE A 25 6.59 6.58 2.33
N GLU A 26 7.16 6.35 1.14
CA GLU A 26 7.79 7.40 0.35
C GLU A 26 7.31 7.28 -1.10
N GLN A 27 6.82 8.38 -1.68
CA GLN A 27 6.39 8.38 -3.08
C GLN A 27 7.62 8.37 -4.00
N GLN A 28 7.82 7.26 -4.71
CA GLN A 28 8.89 7.11 -5.69
C GLN A 28 8.53 7.74 -7.03
N SER A 29 7.29 7.56 -7.49
CA SER A 29 6.83 8.22 -8.71
C SER A 29 5.32 8.40 -8.75
N LYS A 30 4.92 9.47 -9.46
CA LYS A 30 3.54 9.75 -9.83
C LYS A 30 3.49 10.03 -11.33
N LYS A 31 2.64 9.31 -12.06
CA LYS A 31 2.43 9.49 -13.50
C LYS A 31 0.94 9.67 -13.76
N ALA A 32 0.53 10.86 -14.14
CA ALA A 32 -0.84 11.15 -14.57
C ALA A 32 -0.91 11.18 -16.09
N ASN A 33 -1.95 10.58 -16.66
CA ASN A 33 -2.38 10.76 -18.04
C ASN A 33 -3.89 11.05 -18.06
N GLU A 34 -4.48 11.21 -19.25
CA GLU A 34 -5.91 11.58 -19.40
C GLU A 34 -6.88 10.57 -18.76
N GLU A 35 -6.49 9.29 -18.63
CA GLU A 35 -7.37 8.22 -18.17
C GLU A 35 -7.08 7.76 -16.73
N ARG A 36 -5.85 7.91 -16.25
CA ARG A 36 -5.42 7.35 -14.97
C ARG A 36 -4.27 8.12 -14.34
N THR A 37 -4.25 8.11 -13.00
CA THR A 37 -3.06 8.45 -12.23
C THR A 37 -2.47 7.19 -11.64
N SER A 38 -1.20 6.93 -11.94
CA SER A 38 -0.43 5.80 -11.41
C SER A 38 0.58 6.29 -10.38
N TYR A 39 0.66 5.58 -9.26
CA TYR A 39 1.57 5.88 -8.16
C TYR A 39 2.44 4.67 -7.84
N LEU A 40 3.68 4.94 -7.47
CA LEU A 40 4.60 3.97 -6.90
C LEU A 40 5.10 4.54 -5.56
N TYR A 41 4.93 3.75 -4.50
CA TYR A 41 5.43 4.06 -3.16
C TYR A 41 6.37 2.95 -2.68
N ASP A 42 7.42 3.33 -1.96
CA ASP A 42 8.08 2.41 -1.04
C ASP A 42 7.32 2.38 0.28
N ILE A 43 7.23 1.20 0.88
CA ILE A 43 6.50 0.93 2.12
C ILE A 43 7.47 0.35 3.14
N PHE A 44 7.47 0.92 4.34
CA PHE A 44 8.32 0.51 5.46
C PHE A 44 7.44 0.30 6.69
N TYR A 45 7.55 -0.87 7.30
CA TYR A 45 6.87 -1.18 8.54
C TYR A 45 7.70 -2.20 9.32
N GLU A 46 8.22 -1.78 10.48
CA GLU A 46 9.06 -2.61 11.33
C GLU A 46 10.22 -3.26 10.56
N ASN A 47 10.22 -4.59 10.49
CA ASN A 47 11.21 -5.42 9.83
C ASN A 47 10.87 -5.75 8.36
N VAL A 48 9.84 -5.10 7.79
CA VAL A 48 9.35 -5.38 6.44
C VAL A 48 9.42 -4.13 5.59
N THR A 49 9.95 -4.31 4.39
CA THR A 49 9.96 -3.30 3.33
C THR A 49 9.18 -3.83 2.14
N GLY A 50 8.72 -2.93 1.27
CA GLY A 50 7.96 -3.33 0.10
C GLY A 50 7.70 -2.19 -0.86
N THR A 51 7.08 -2.51 -1.98
CA THR A 51 6.64 -1.54 -2.98
C THR A 51 5.14 -1.64 -3.19
N LEU A 52 4.47 -0.50 -3.19
CA LEU A 52 3.05 -0.37 -3.51
C LEU A 52 2.90 0.30 -4.86
N ASN A 53 2.39 -0.46 -5.82
CA ASN A 53 1.93 0.07 -7.10
C ASN A 53 0.43 0.28 -7.03
N MET A 54 -0.08 1.42 -7.49
CA MET A 54 -1.52 1.62 -7.63
C MET A 54 -1.88 2.49 -8.83
N SER A 55 -3.06 2.26 -9.38
CA SER A 55 -3.68 3.09 -10.42
C SER A 55 -5.07 3.55 -9.97
N VAL A 56 -5.28 4.85 -10.06
CA VAL A 56 -6.52 5.55 -9.72
C VAL A 56 -7.15 6.07 -11.01
N VAL A 57 -8.42 5.78 -11.21
CA VAL A 57 -9.25 6.22 -12.34
C VAL A 57 -10.53 6.81 -11.76
N ASP A 58 -10.86 8.04 -12.11
CA ASP A 58 -12.04 8.76 -11.60
C ASP A 58 -12.14 8.77 -10.06
N GLY A 59 -11.00 8.92 -9.38
CA GLY A 59 -10.91 8.88 -7.90
C GLY A 59 -11.01 7.48 -7.28
N ASP A 60 -11.19 6.43 -8.09
CA ASP A 60 -11.30 5.05 -7.62
C ASP A 60 -10.02 4.25 -7.87
N ILE A 61 -9.53 3.57 -6.83
CA ILE A 61 -8.38 2.67 -6.95
C ILE A 61 -8.83 1.42 -7.72
N ARG A 62 -8.37 1.29 -8.96
CA ARG A 62 -8.71 0.20 -9.89
C ARG A 62 -7.71 -0.94 -9.85
N ILE A 63 -6.43 -0.61 -9.69
CA ILE A 63 -5.33 -1.57 -9.61
C ILE A 63 -4.52 -1.22 -8.38
N ALA A 64 -4.19 -2.22 -7.57
CA ALA A 64 -3.17 -2.09 -6.54
C ALA A 64 -2.46 -3.41 -6.31
N ALA A 65 -1.16 -3.34 -6.12
CA ALA A 65 -0.32 -4.47 -5.77
C ALA A 65 0.75 -4.02 -4.76
N LEU A 66 0.74 -4.65 -3.59
CA LEU A 66 1.75 -4.48 -2.55
C LEU A 66 2.69 -5.69 -2.58
N ASN A 67 3.94 -5.46 -2.97
CA ASN A 67 5.00 -6.46 -2.94
C ASN A 67 5.83 -6.27 -1.68
N LEU A 68 5.80 -7.22 -0.76
CA LEU A 68 6.63 -7.19 0.45
C LEU A 68 7.90 -8.02 0.23
N SER A 69 9.02 -7.60 0.83
CA SER A 69 10.34 -8.23 0.71
C SER A 69 10.41 -9.70 1.17
N MET A 70 9.35 -10.18 1.83
CA MET A 70 9.14 -11.57 2.24
C MET A 70 8.52 -12.47 1.13
N GLY A 71 8.62 -12.06 -0.14
CA GLY A 71 8.08 -12.83 -1.28
C GLY A 71 6.55 -12.85 -1.37
N LYS A 72 5.88 -11.93 -0.67
CA LYS A 72 4.41 -11.83 -0.62
C LYS A 72 3.93 -10.73 -1.56
N VAL A 73 3.03 -11.08 -2.47
CA VAL A 73 2.30 -10.12 -3.31
C VAL A 73 0.85 -10.08 -2.88
N ILE A 74 0.37 -8.90 -2.50
CA ILE A 74 -1.02 -8.67 -2.09
C ILE A 74 -1.66 -7.77 -3.14
N THR A 75 -2.80 -8.20 -3.70
CA THR A 75 -3.54 -7.50 -4.74
C THR A 75 -4.97 -7.24 -4.30
N LEU A 76 -5.70 -6.39 -5.01
CA LEU A 76 -7.12 -6.13 -4.69
C LEU A 76 -7.98 -7.39 -4.79
N GLU A 77 -7.62 -8.34 -5.63
CA GLU A 77 -8.34 -9.60 -5.80
C GLU A 77 -8.19 -10.52 -4.58
N ASN A 78 -7.00 -10.55 -3.96
CA ASN A 78 -6.69 -11.49 -2.88
C ASN A 78 -6.88 -10.91 -1.46
N ASP A 79 -6.85 -9.58 -1.28
CA ASP A 79 -7.18 -8.93 -0.01
C ASP A 79 -7.87 -7.57 -0.23
N GLN A 80 -9.18 -7.54 0.02
CA GLN A 80 -10.00 -6.32 -0.09
C GLN A 80 -9.57 -5.19 0.87
N ASN A 81 -8.80 -5.49 1.93
CA ASN A 81 -8.25 -4.45 2.80
C ASN A 81 -7.18 -3.61 2.09
N LEU A 82 -6.59 -4.08 1.00
CA LEU A 82 -5.63 -3.31 0.21
C LEU A 82 -6.26 -2.01 -0.32
N LYS A 83 -7.54 -2.02 -0.71
CA LYS A 83 -8.22 -0.78 -1.12
C LYS A 83 -8.24 0.27 -0.01
N LYS A 84 -8.49 -0.13 1.24
CA LYS A 84 -8.46 0.76 2.41
C LYS A 84 -7.05 1.26 2.71
N PHE A 85 -6.05 0.41 2.53
CA PHE A 85 -4.64 0.75 2.69
C PHE A 85 -4.17 1.79 1.67
N CYS A 86 -4.51 1.59 0.39
CA CYS A 86 -4.21 2.57 -0.66
C CYS A 86 -4.87 3.92 -0.40
N ARG A 87 -6.15 3.95 -0.01
CA ARG A 87 -6.85 5.20 0.35
C ARG A 87 -6.13 5.94 1.48
N TYR A 88 -5.79 5.22 2.55
CA TYR A 88 -5.04 5.80 3.65
C TYR A 88 -3.72 6.45 3.21
N ILE A 89 -2.94 5.77 2.35
CA ILE A 89 -1.68 6.33 1.85
C ILE A 89 -1.93 7.60 1.02
N LEU A 90 -2.89 7.57 0.09
CA LEU A 90 -3.21 8.74 -0.73
C LEU A 90 -3.70 9.93 0.12
N GLU A 91 -4.53 9.70 1.14
CA GLU A 91 -4.98 10.74 2.09
C GLU A 91 -3.80 11.34 2.86
N GLN A 92 -2.87 10.51 3.34
CA GLN A 92 -1.69 11.00 4.08
C GLN A 92 -0.66 11.71 3.17
N ASP A 93 -0.61 11.35 1.89
CA ASP A 93 0.26 11.98 0.88
C ASP A 93 -0.37 13.22 0.21
N GLY A 94 -1.58 13.62 0.65
CA GLY A 94 -2.29 14.80 0.12
C GLY A 94 -2.82 14.64 -1.31
N GLN A 95 -3.06 13.40 -1.75
CA GLN A 95 -3.56 13.07 -3.09
C GLN A 95 -5.09 12.87 -3.14
N CYS A 96 -5.75 12.81 -1.98
CA CYS A 96 -7.20 12.65 -1.82
C CYS A 96 -7.69 13.50 -0.64
#